data_AF-A0AAD8PJE6-F1
#
_entry.id   AF-A0AAD8PJE6-F1
#
_cell.length_a   1.000
_cell.length_b   1.000
_cell.length_c   1.000
_cell.angle_alpha   90.00
_cell.angle_beta   90.00
_cell.angle_gamma   90.00
#
_symmetry.space_group_name_H-M   'P 1'
#
loop_
_entity.id
_entity.type
_entity.pdbx_description
1 polymer ?
#
loop_
_entity_poly.entity_id
_entity_poly.type
_entity_poly.pdbx_seq_one_letter_code
_entity_poly.pdbx_strand_id
1 'polypeptide(L)'
;MFSGSVVVPTLSITVASPWLKVALAATSLLLATVMAMDVCPIRCVNASPNPGIWSVYPNFNITKRCQQTMFYGFYLYDTVDDTDSMHRIAACSSYGTDFNNIKSEPAVTKLLDTPEPC
;
A
#
# COMPACT_ATOMS: atom_id res chain seq x y z
N MET A 1 9.05 61.45 10.83
CA MET A 1 9.20 60.69 12.09
C MET A 1 8.52 59.35 11.83
N PHE A 2 9.16 58.22 11.52
CA PHE A 2 10.56 57.82 11.49
C PHE A 2 11.00 57.47 10.05
N SER A 3 12.21 57.93 9.73
CA SER A 3 12.99 57.56 8.56
C SER A 3 13.82 56.32 8.91
N GLY A 4 13.96 55.37 7.98
CA GLY A 4 14.74 54.16 8.17
C GLY A 4 15.25 53.64 6.83
N SER A 5 16.25 54.31 6.27
CA SER A 5 17.00 53.84 5.11
C SER A 5 18.05 52.83 5.56
N VAL A 6 17.89 51.57 5.16
CA VAL A 6 19.01 50.61 5.13
C VAL A 6 19.59 50.66 3.73
N VAL A 7 20.74 51.31 3.62
CA VAL A 7 21.50 51.42 2.37
C VAL A 7 22.34 50.15 2.25
N VAL A 8 21.92 49.22 1.39
CA VAL A 8 22.76 48.08 0.99
C VAL A 8 23.34 48.43 -0.38
N PRO A 9 24.67 48.47 -0.56
CA PRO A 9 25.27 48.81 -1.84
C PRO A 9 24.90 47.73 -2.85
N THR A 10 24.29 48.18 -3.93
CA THR A 10 24.03 47.44 -5.16
C THR A 10 25.29 46.73 -5.65
N LEU A 11 25.29 45.40 -5.53
CA LEU A 11 25.83 44.53 -6.57
C LEU A 11 24.69 43.64 -7.07
N SER A 12 23.94 44.17 -8.04
CA SER A 12 23.03 43.35 -8.84
C SER A 12 23.88 42.46 -9.75
N ILE A 13 24.26 41.28 -9.28
CA ILE A 13 24.77 40.24 -10.17
C ILE A 13 23.56 39.62 -10.87
N THR A 14 23.16 40.21 -12.00
CA THR A 14 22.29 39.52 -12.95
C THR A 14 23.09 38.38 -13.57
N VAL A 15 23.09 37.21 -12.93
CA VAL A 15 23.53 35.96 -13.56
C VAL A 15 22.46 35.57 -14.57
N ALA A 16 22.51 36.17 -15.75
CA ALA A 16 21.78 35.71 -16.93
C ALA A 16 22.47 34.45 -17.47
N SER A 17 22.47 33.38 -16.68
CA SER A 17 22.89 32.05 -17.15
C SER A 17 21.65 31.30 -17.64
N PRO A 18 21.43 31.20 -18.96
CA PRO A 18 20.28 30.45 -19.51
C PRO A 18 20.27 28.97 -19.12
N TRP A 19 21.39 28.43 -18.63
CA TRP A 19 21.51 27.05 -18.16
C TRP A 19 20.84 26.79 -16.80
N LEU A 20 20.68 27.81 -15.96
CA LEU A 20 20.10 27.62 -14.62
C LEU A 20 18.61 27.27 -14.69
N LYS A 21 17.90 27.75 -15.73
CA LYS A 21 16.48 27.43 -15.97
C LYS A 21 16.28 26.00 -16.46
N VAL A 22 17.25 25.43 -17.19
CA VAL A 22 17.17 24.07 -17.74
C VAL A 22 17.42 23.01 -16.65
N ALA A 23 18.32 23.31 -15.71
CA ALA A 23 18.66 22.37 -14.63
C ALA A 23 17.52 22.11 -13.63
N LEU A 24 16.58 23.06 -13.46
CA LEU A 24 15.47 22.96 -12.51
C LEU A 24 14.26 22.16 -13.03
N ALA A 25 14.09 22.03 -14.36
CA ALA A 25 13.04 21.20 -14.94
C ALA A 25 13.40 19.70 -14.90
N ALA A 26 14.69 19.37 -15.06
CA ALA A 26 15.17 17.99 -15.04
C ALA A 26 15.16 17.35 -13.63
N THR A 27 15.26 18.16 -12.57
CA THR A 27 15.21 17.69 -11.17
C THR A 27 13.80 17.38 -10.68
N SER A 28 12.78 18.00 -11.28
CA SER A 28 11.37 17.79 -10.88
C SER A 28 10.82 16.44 -11.37
N LEU A 29 11.33 15.91 -12.48
CA LEU A 29 10.94 14.62 -13.04
C LEU A 29 11.60 13.42 -12.32
N LEU A 30 12.74 13.63 -11.67
CA LEU A 30 13.47 12.57 -10.96
C LEU A 30 12.91 12.26 -9.57
N LEU A 31 12.13 13.17 -8.97
CA LEU A 31 11.51 12.95 -7.66
C LEU A 31 10.12 12.31 -7.76
N ALA A 32 9.44 12.43 -8.90
CA ALA A 32 8.16 11.76 -9.16
C ALA A 32 8.31 10.26 -9.48
N THR A 33 9.53 9.78 -9.71
CA THR A 33 9.85 8.36 -9.96
C THR A 33 10.42 7.65 -8.73
N VAL A 34 10.44 8.29 -7.55
CA VAL A 34 10.58 7.55 -6.29
C VAL A 34 9.32 6.71 -6.15
N MET A 35 9.43 5.48 -6.67
CA MET A 35 8.45 4.43 -6.74
C MET A 35 7.45 4.57 -5.59
N ALA A 36 6.20 4.89 -5.92
CA ALA A 36 5.10 4.43 -5.10
C ALA A 36 5.23 2.90 -5.08
N MET A 37 6.00 2.37 -4.13
CA MET A 37 6.15 0.94 -3.92
C MET A 37 4.73 0.43 -3.65
N ASP A 38 4.20 -0.37 -4.56
CA ASP A 38 2.93 -1.04 -4.38
C ASP A 38 3.04 -1.92 -3.13
N VAL A 39 2.48 -1.44 -2.01
CA VAL A 39 2.50 -2.18 -0.74
C VAL A 39 1.44 -3.27 -0.85
N CYS A 40 1.85 -4.40 -1.40
CA CYS A 40 1.02 -5.58 -1.53
C CYS A 40 1.17 -6.52 -0.33
N PRO A 41 0.09 -7.22 0.07
CA PRO A 41 0.18 -8.35 0.98
C PRO A 41 1.13 -9.45 0.47
N ILE A 42 1.43 -10.43 1.33
CA ILE A 42 2.16 -11.62 0.91
C ILE A 42 1.40 -12.36 -0.20
N ARG A 43 2.12 -12.98 -1.12
CA ARG A 43 1.51 -13.75 -2.21
C ARG A 43 0.72 -14.94 -1.68
N CYS A 44 -0.46 -15.21 -2.23
CA CYS A 44 -1.33 -16.29 -1.79
C CYS A 44 -0.68 -17.68 -1.93
N VAL A 45 0.22 -17.87 -2.89
CA VAL A 45 1.00 -19.13 -3.04
C VAL A 45 1.98 -19.38 -1.88
N ASN A 46 2.42 -18.29 -1.23
CA ASN A 46 3.31 -18.32 -0.07
C ASN A 46 2.54 -18.19 1.25
N ALA A 47 1.29 -17.72 1.19
CA ALA A 47 0.38 -17.68 2.31
C ALA A 47 -0.14 -19.10 2.62
N SER A 48 -0.71 -19.26 3.81
CA SER A 48 -1.42 -20.49 4.17
C SER A 48 -2.72 -20.62 3.37
N PRO A 49 -3.21 -21.83 3.07
CA PRO A 49 -4.58 -22.05 2.61
C PRO A 49 -5.63 -21.50 3.58
N ASN A 50 -5.29 -21.44 4.87
CA ASN A 50 -6.14 -20.94 5.94
C ASN A 50 -6.05 -19.39 6.05
N PRO A 51 -7.15 -18.65 5.79
CA PRO A 51 -7.18 -17.19 5.90
C PRO A 51 -6.84 -16.66 7.29
N GLY A 52 -7.01 -17.47 8.35
CA GLY A 52 -6.66 -17.10 9.72
C GLY A 52 -5.17 -16.87 9.96
N ILE A 53 -4.30 -17.24 9.01
CA ILE A 53 -2.84 -17.05 9.07
C ILE A 53 -2.36 -15.93 8.12
N TRP A 54 -3.25 -15.35 7.31
CA TRP A 54 -2.87 -14.27 6.40
C TRP A 54 -2.49 -13.00 7.15
N SER A 55 -1.78 -12.10 6.45
CA SER A 55 -1.50 -10.76 6.95
C SER A 55 -2.82 -10.02 7.21
N VAL A 56 -2.94 -9.39 8.38
CA VAL A 56 -4.15 -8.67 8.81
C VAL A 56 -3.94 -7.17 8.73
N TYR A 57 -4.92 -6.48 8.17
CA TYR A 57 -4.94 -5.04 7.97
C TYR A 57 -6.15 -4.41 8.68
N PRO A 58 -5.98 -3.24 9.33
CA PRO A 58 -7.05 -2.56 10.04
C PRO A 58 -8.08 -1.90 9.10
N ASN A 59 -7.65 -1.58 7.88
CA ASN A 59 -8.44 -0.93 6.84
C ASN A 59 -7.73 -1.06 5.48
N PHE A 60 -8.39 -0.62 4.41
CA PHE A 60 -7.87 -0.73 3.04
C PHE A 60 -6.85 0.36 2.64
N ASN A 61 -6.45 1.27 3.54
CA ASN A 61 -5.62 2.43 3.14
C ASN A 61 -4.22 2.05 2.61
N ILE A 62 -3.68 0.92 3.08
CA ILE A 62 -2.39 0.40 2.64
C ILE A 62 -2.59 -0.48 1.40
N THR A 63 -3.55 -1.41 1.45
CA THR A 63 -3.79 -2.38 0.38
C THR A 63 -4.35 -1.74 -0.89
N LYS A 64 -5.06 -0.60 -0.82
CA LYS A 64 -5.58 0.11 -2.01
C LYS A 64 -4.50 0.61 -2.97
N ARG A 65 -3.24 0.64 -2.52
CA ARG A 65 -2.09 1.00 -3.35
C ARG A 65 -1.58 -0.20 -4.16
N CYS A 66 -1.95 -1.42 -3.80
CA CYS A 66 -1.53 -2.62 -4.51
C CYS A 66 -2.34 -2.78 -5.80
N GLN A 67 -1.65 -2.84 -6.95
CA GLN A 67 -2.27 -3.07 -8.26
C GLN A 67 -2.44 -4.55 -8.63
N GLN A 68 -2.08 -5.47 -7.73
CA GLN A 68 -2.25 -6.92 -7.94
C GLN A 68 -3.67 -7.35 -7.56
N THR A 69 -4.11 -8.50 -8.09
CA THR A 69 -5.35 -9.13 -7.63
C THR A 69 -5.20 -9.51 -6.17
N MET A 70 -6.14 -9.08 -5.32
CA MET A 70 -6.12 -9.37 -3.88
C MET A 70 -7.26 -10.31 -3.50
N PHE A 71 -6.97 -11.20 -2.57
CA PHE A 71 -7.94 -12.06 -1.91
C PHE A 71 -8.10 -11.61 -0.47
N TYR A 72 -9.35 -11.51 -0.02
CA TYR A 72 -9.69 -11.04 1.31
C TYR A 72 -10.42 -12.12 2.10
N GLY A 73 -10.09 -12.23 3.38
CA GLY A 73 -10.80 -13.03 4.37
C GLY A 73 -11.47 -12.11 5.38
N PHE A 74 -12.78 -12.24 5.51
CA PHE A 74 -13.59 -11.50 6.48
C PHE A 74 -14.18 -12.45 7.52
N TYR A 75 -14.35 -11.96 8.74
CA TYR A 75 -15.04 -12.68 9.79
C TYR A 75 -16.54 -12.36 9.73
N LEU A 76 -17.39 -13.37 9.89
CA LEU A 76 -18.86 -13.22 9.88
C LEU A 76 -19.39 -12.23 10.92
N TYR A 77 -18.66 -12.04 12.01
CA TYR A 77 -19.05 -11.15 13.11
C TYR A 77 -18.31 -9.80 13.09
N ASP A 78 -17.51 -9.54 12.07
CA ASP A 78 -16.87 -8.23 11.88
C ASP A 78 -17.84 -7.30 11.14
N THR A 79 -18.09 -6.12 11.69
CA THR A 79 -18.96 -5.10 11.08
C THR A 79 -18.18 -4.31 10.03
N VAL A 80 -17.76 -4.97 8.95
CA VAL A 80 -16.83 -4.43 7.93
C VAL A 80 -17.25 -3.12 7.26
N ASP A 81 -18.52 -2.73 7.40
CA ASP A 81 -19.08 -1.49 6.89
C ASP A 81 -18.94 -0.29 7.86
N ASP A 82 -18.58 -0.53 9.13
CA ASP A 82 -18.41 0.51 10.15
C ASP A 82 -17.02 1.16 10.06
N THR A 83 -16.96 2.29 9.34
CA THR A 83 -15.72 3.04 9.09
C THR A 83 -15.00 3.57 10.34
N ASP A 84 -15.68 3.63 11.49
CA ASP A 84 -15.11 4.10 12.75
C ASP A 84 -14.50 2.97 13.60
N SER A 85 -14.70 1.72 13.18
CA SER A 85 -14.16 0.54 13.86
C SER A 85 -12.88 0.01 13.20
N MET A 86 -12.03 -0.66 13.98
CA MET A 86 -10.80 -1.26 13.46
C MET A 86 -11.07 -2.71 13.03
N HIS A 87 -11.29 -2.91 11.72
CA HIS A 87 -11.59 -4.22 11.15
C HIS A 87 -10.39 -5.16 11.13
N ARG A 88 -10.63 -6.46 11.06
CA ARG A 88 -9.57 -7.47 10.87
C ARG A 88 -9.65 -8.03 9.46
N ILE A 89 -9.11 -7.29 8.51
CA ILE A 89 -9.11 -7.67 7.09
C ILE A 89 -7.89 -8.53 6.82
N ALA A 90 -8.09 -9.85 6.74
CA ALA A 90 -7.04 -10.77 6.31
C ALA A 90 -6.86 -10.66 4.79
N ALA A 91 -5.63 -10.55 4.28
CA ALA A 91 -5.41 -10.41 2.84
C ALA A 91 -4.14 -11.10 2.33
N CYS A 92 -4.19 -11.58 1.09
CA CYS A 92 -3.04 -12.02 0.30
C CYS A 92 -3.17 -11.49 -1.14
N SER A 93 -2.05 -11.36 -1.87
CA SER A 93 -2.03 -10.93 -3.28
C SER A 93 -1.74 -12.07 -4.25
N SER A 94 -2.14 -11.91 -5.50
CA SER A 94 -1.94 -12.88 -6.58
C SER A 94 -1.63 -12.16 -7.87
N TYR A 95 -0.60 -12.62 -8.58
CA TYR A 95 -0.18 -12.07 -9.87
C TYR A 95 0.20 -13.19 -10.85
N GLY A 96 -0.07 -13.01 -12.13
CA GLY A 96 0.28 -14.01 -13.15
C GLY A 96 -0.39 -15.37 -12.89
N THR A 97 0.41 -16.43 -12.77
CA THR A 97 -0.07 -17.82 -12.60
C THR A 97 -0.27 -18.24 -11.14
N ASP A 98 -0.16 -17.30 -10.20
CA ASP A 98 -0.20 -17.57 -8.76
C ASP A 98 -1.48 -18.29 -8.33
N PHE A 99 -2.62 -17.88 -8.87
CA PHE A 99 -3.92 -18.44 -8.53
C PHE A 99 -3.98 -19.97 -8.75
N ASN A 100 -3.39 -20.46 -9.83
CA ASN A 100 -3.38 -21.89 -10.16
C ASN A 100 -2.47 -22.70 -9.24
N ASN A 101 -1.55 -22.04 -8.52
CA ASN A 101 -0.55 -22.66 -7.67
C ASN A 101 -0.88 -22.49 -6.17
N ILE A 102 -2.05 -21.96 -5.83
CA ILE A 102 -2.50 -21.86 -4.43
C ILE A 102 -2.78 -23.28 -3.93
N LYS A 103 -2.20 -23.63 -2.78
CA LYS A 103 -2.44 -24.92 -2.13
C LYS A 103 -3.88 -24.95 -1.62
N SER A 104 -4.65 -25.95 -1.99
CA SER A 104 -5.97 -26.21 -1.41
C SER A 104 -5.81 -26.77 0.00
N GLU A 105 -6.65 -26.32 0.94
CA GLU A 105 -6.82 -27.05 2.19
C GLU A 105 -7.57 -28.36 1.85
N PRO A 106 -7.10 -29.54 2.32
CA PRO A 106 -7.84 -30.78 2.12
C PRO A 106 -9.17 -30.69 2.87
N ALA A 107 -10.26 -30.47 2.14
CA ALA A 107 -11.62 -30.38 2.69
C ALA A 107 -12.06 -31.64 3.47
N VAL A 108 -11.35 -32.75 3.26
CA VAL A 108 -11.72 -34.08 3.77
C VAL A 108 -11.35 -34.28 5.24
N THR A 109 -10.35 -33.56 5.79
CA THR A 109 -9.94 -33.79 7.19
C THR A 109 -10.83 -33.08 8.20
N LYS A 110 -11.42 -31.92 7.86
CA LYS A 110 -12.28 -31.16 8.80
C LYS A 110 -13.71 -31.70 8.95
N LEU A 111 -14.21 -32.41 7.94
CA LEU A 111 -15.55 -33.02 7.98
C LEU A 111 -15.57 -34.37 8.72
N LEU A 112 -14.42 -35.04 8.86
CA LEU A 112 -14.32 -36.34 9.54
C LEU A 112 -14.05 -36.25 11.05
N ASP A 113 -13.66 -35.07 11.57
CA ASP A 113 -13.37 -34.86 13.00
C ASP A 113 -14.43 -34.03 13.75
N THR A 114 -15.57 -33.71 13.13
CA THR A 114 -16.69 -33.12 13.88
C THR A 114 -17.53 -34.26 14.49
N PRO A 115 -17.49 -34.51 15.81
CA PRO A 115 -18.45 -35.42 16.41
C PRO A 115 -19.85 -34.87 16.14
N GLU A 116 -20.74 -35.73 15.64
CA GLU A 116 -22.16 -35.42 15.49
C GLU A 116 -22.69 -34.79 16.79
N PRO A 117 -23.29 -33.59 16.75
CA PRO A 117 -24.05 -33.11 17.89
C PRO A 117 -25.26 -34.04 18.09
N CYS A 118 -25.38 -34.59 19.30
CA CYS A 118 -26.51 -35.41 19.76
C CYS A 118 -27.88 -34.76 19.51
#